data_AF-A0A8T6MR65-F1
#
_entry.id   AF-A0A8T6MR65-F1
#
_cell.length_a   1.000
_cell.length_b   1.000
_cell.length_c   1.000
_cell.angle_alpha   90.00
_cell.angle_beta   90.00
_cell.angle_gamma   90.00
#
_symmetry.space_group_name_H-M   'P 1'
#
loop_
_entity.id
_entity.type
_entity.pdbx_description
1 polymer ?
#
loop_
_entity_poly.entity_id
_entity_poly.type
_entity_poly.pdbx_seq_one_letter_code
_entity_poly.pdbx_strand_id
1 'polypeptide(L)'
;MRRLAILALALVLIPAICYGQQITPDKTQRGSEEISEYYKPEDVKIAMIVIAIAVISIFLYLGRDIILRRKSEYEKKEYQSKKDRDYEKYHSEWTGYDEDFFGAKKSKEAKEFQKMMHDSALPNYYAVLETTIDATPEEIKAKFRRLAKENHPDKSKDEKSTEKFAEITKAYEVLSNEETRKEYDKYYKASFGG
;
A
#
# COMPACT_ATOMS: atom_id res chain seq x y z
N MET A 1 -3.38 12.73 -13.04
CA MET A 1 -3.63 13.08 -14.46
C MET A 1 -4.16 11.91 -15.30
N ARG A 2 -3.51 10.74 -15.34
CA ARG A 2 -3.98 9.59 -16.16
C ARG A 2 -5.36 9.02 -15.77
N ARG A 3 -5.70 8.96 -14.48
CA ARG A 3 -7.03 8.48 -14.01
C ARG A 3 -8.18 9.45 -14.33
N LEU A 4 -7.89 10.75 -14.41
CA LEU A 4 -8.88 11.78 -14.77
C LEU A 4 -9.17 11.76 -16.28
N ALA A 5 -8.17 11.49 -17.12
CA ALA A 5 -8.36 11.37 -18.56
C ALA A 5 -9.22 10.13 -18.95
N ILE A 6 -9.06 9.01 -18.24
CA ILE A 6 -9.87 7.79 -18.47
C ILE A 6 -11.32 8.01 -18.02
N LEU A 7 -11.53 8.69 -16.89
CA LEU A 7 -12.88 9.06 -16.45
C LEU A 7 -13.56 10.05 -17.40
N ALA A 8 -12.82 11.04 -17.93
CA ALA A 8 -13.35 11.97 -18.92
C ALA A 8 -13.72 11.27 -20.25
N LEU A 9 -12.91 10.32 -20.72
CA LEU A 9 -13.20 9.54 -21.92
C LEU A 9 -14.42 8.61 -21.71
N ALA A 10 -14.55 8.00 -20.53
CA ALA A 10 -15.71 7.19 -20.18
C ALA A 10 -17.01 8.02 -20.11
N LEU A 11 -16.96 9.23 -19.54
CA LEU A 11 -18.12 10.11 -19.43
C LEU A 11 -18.62 10.62 -20.80
N VAL A 12 -17.75 10.66 -21.81
CA VAL A 12 -18.10 11.03 -23.20
C VAL A 12 -18.61 9.81 -24.00
N LEU A 13 -18.14 8.59 -23.69
CA LEU A 13 -18.56 7.36 -24.38
C LEU A 13 -19.89 6.77 -23.89
N ILE A 14 -20.23 6.94 -22.61
CA ILE A 14 -21.50 6.46 -22.03
C ILE A 14 -22.76 7.04 -22.72
N PRO A 15 -22.87 8.36 -23.01
CA PRO A 15 -24.04 8.87 -23.71
C PRO A 15 -24.14 8.33 -25.15
N ALA A 16 -23.03 8.11 -25.85
CA ALA A 16 -23.03 7.58 -27.22
C ALA A 16 -23.58 6.14 -27.32
N ILE A 17 -23.37 5.32 -26.28
CA ILE A 17 -23.91 3.96 -26.20
C ILE A 17 -25.40 3.97 -25.81
N CYS A 18 -25.83 4.92 -24.94
CA CYS A 18 -27.24 5.10 -24.60
C CYS A 18 -28.09 5.64 -25.77
N TYR A 19 -27.55 6.51 -26.64
CA TYR A 19 -28.24 6.95 -27.86
C TYR A 19 -28.50 5.81 -28.85
N GLY A 20 -27.78 4.68 -28.75
CA GLY A 20 -27.95 3.52 -29.63
C GLY A 20 -29.07 2.56 -29.24
N GLN A 21 -29.67 2.66 -28.05
CA GLN A 21 -30.62 1.65 -27.53
C GLN A 21 -32.02 2.15 -27.14
N GLN A 22 -32.39 3.42 -27.36
CA GLN A 22 -33.71 3.94 -26.96
C GLN A 22 -34.43 4.70 -28.08
N ILE A 23 -34.87 4.01 -29.15
CA ILE A 23 -36.13 4.35 -29.83
C ILE A 23 -36.76 3.06 -30.37
N THR A 24 -37.35 2.26 -29.48
CA THR A 24 -38.55 1.49 -29.83
C THR A 24 -39.71 2.18 -29.11
N PRO A 25 -40.74 2.66 -29.84
CA PRO A 25 -41.80 3.44 -29.21
C PRO A 25 -42.76 2.50 -28.48
N ASP A 26 -42.62 2.37 -27.17
CA ASP A 26 -43.71 1.91 -26.29
C ASP A 26 -44.40 3.12 -25.65
N LYS A 27 -45.73 3.10 -25.70
CA LYS A 27 -46.60 4.25 -25.51
C LYS A 27 -46.71 4.61 -24.03
N THR A 28 -45.92 5.60 -23.61
CA THR A 28 -46.23 6.43 -22.43
C THR A 28 -46.30 7.90 -22.85
N GLN A 29 -47.23 8.22 -23.75
CA GLN A 29 -47.50 9.58 -24.23
C GLN A 29 -48.47 10.34 -23.31
N ARG A 30 -48.02 10.75 -22.13
CA ARG A 30 -48.80 11.74 -21.36
C ARG A 30 -47.99 12.81 -20.63
N GLY A 31 -46.69 12.59 -20.40
CA GLY A 31 -45.80 13.60 -19.80
C GLY A 31 -44.76 14.19 -20.76
N SER A 32 -44.53 13.59 -21.93
CA SER A 32 -43.49 13.99 -22.87
C SER A 32 -43.97 14.94 -23.98
N GLU A 33 -45.28 15.03 -24.21
CA GLU A 33 -45.85 15.89 -25.26
C GLU A 33 -45.95 17.35 -24.81
N GLU A 34 -46.29 17.63 -23.54
CA GLU A 34 -46.38 19.02 -23.04
C GLU A 34 -45.01 19.74 -22.99
N ILE A 35 -43.92 19.01 -22.81
CA ILE A 35 -42.58 19.61 -22.72
C ILE A 35 -42.02 19.95 -24.11
N SER A 36 -42.43 19.20 -25.14
CA SER A 36 -41.97 19.38 -26.52
C SER A 36 -42.62 20.55 -27.25
N GLU A 37 -43.77 21.03 -26.78
CA GLU A 37 -44.50 22.15 -27.39
C GLU A 37 -43.87 23.51 -27.03
N TYR A 38 -43.17 23.59 -25.90
CA TYR A 38 -42.64 24.85 -25.38
C TYR A 38 -41.15 25.08 -25.71
N TYR A 39 -40.39 24.04 -26.05
CA TYR A 39 -38.96 24.16 -26.38
C TYR A 39 -38.69 23.76 -27.83
N LYS A 40 -38.32 24.73 -28.66
CA LYS A 40 -37.82 24.44 -30.01
C LYS A 40 -36.45 23.77 -29.91
N PRO A 41 -36.08 22.88 -30.84
CA PRO A 41 -34.80 22.16 -30.82
C PRO A 41 -33.57 23.09 -30.91
N GLU A 42 -33.76 24.34 -31.33
CA GLU A 42 -32.71 25.37 -31.36
C GLU A 42 -32.47 25.99 -29.99
N ASP A 43 -33.52 26.19 -29.19
CA ASP A 43 -33.44 26.78 -27.85
C ASP A 43 -32.73 25.84 -26.87
N VAL A 44 -32.93 24.53 -27.03
CA VAL A 44 -32.23 23.50 -26.25
C VAL A 44 -30.73 23.51 -26.53
N LYS A 45 -30.33 23.72 -27.79
CA LYS A 45 -28.90 23.83 -28.16
C LYS A 45 -28.27 25.08 -27.54
N ILE A 46 -29.00 26.21 -27.56
CA ILE A 46 -28.55 27.46 -26.93
C ILE A 46 -28.38 27.28 -25.42
N ALA A 47 -29.36 26.66 -24.74
CA ALA A 47 -29.30 26.39 -23.30
C ALA A 47 -28.09 25.53 -22.92
N MET A 48 -27.78 24.49 -23.69
CA MET A 48 -26.62 23.62 -23.45
C MET A 48 -25.29 24.37 -23.63
N ILE A 49 -25.19 25.28 -24.61
CA ILE A 49 -24.01 26.12 -24.81
C ILE A 49 -23.81 27.07 -23.62
N VAL A 50 -24.88 27.70 -23.13
CA VAL A 50 -24.83 28.59 -21.97
C VAL A 50 -24.37 27.83 -20.71
N ILE A 51 -24.88 26.63 -20.49
CA ILE A 51 -24.46 25.77 -19.37
C ILE A 51 -23.00 25.37 -19.51
N ALA A 52 -22.54 25.01 -20.72
CA ALA A 52 -21.13 24.67 -20.96
C ALA A 52 -20.20 25.86 -20.67
N ILE A 53 -20.57 27.07 -21.08
CA ILE A 53 -19.81 28.30 -20.80
C ILE A 53 -19.78 28.57 -19.28
N ALA A 54 -20.89 28.38 -18.58
CA ALA A 54 -20.97 28.55 -17.13
C ALA A 54 -20.09 27.54 -16.38
N VAL A 55 -20.05 26.28 -16.82
CA VAL A 55 -19.16 25.27 -16.23
C VAL A 55 -17.69 25.62 -16.47
N ILE A 56 -17.34 26.02 -17.70
CA ILE A 56 -15.96 26.43 -18.03
C ILE A 56 -15.53 27.65 -17.19
N SER A 57 -16.41 28.64 -17.01
CA SER A 57 -16.10 29.83 -16.21
C SER A 57 -15.89 29.49 -14.72
N ILE A 58 -16.67 28.55 -14.17
CA ILE A 58 -16.49 28.04 -12.80
C ILE A 58 -15.13 27.32 -12.67
N PHE A 59 -14.77 26.48 -13.63
CA PHE A 59 -13.47 25.78 -13.62
C PHE A 59 -12.29 26.75 -13.72
N LEU A 60 -12.39 27.78 -14.56
CA LEU A 60 -11.36 28.82 -14.65
C LEU A 60 -11.29 29.67 -13.37
N TYR A 61 -12.43 29.94 -12.72
CA TYR A 61 -12.49 30.65 -11.45
C TYR A 61 -11.82 29.85 -10.32
N LEU A 62 -12.15 28.57 -10.18
CA LEU A 62 -11.55 27.68 -9.17
C LEU A 62 -10.07 27.37 -9.47
N GLY A 63 -9.72 27.25 -10.75
CA GLY A 63 -8.36 26.97 -11.21
C GLY A 63 -7.45 28.19 -11.26
N ARG A 64 -7.96 29.41 -11.05
CA ARG A 64 -7.21 30.66 -11.18
C ARG A 64 -5.94 30.66 -10.33
N ASP A 65 -6.08 30.25 -9.06
CA ASP A 65 -4.97 30.26 -8.11
C ASP A 65 -3.97 29.11 -8.37
N ILE A 66 -4.36 28.07 -9.11
CA ILE A 66 -3.47 26.98 -9.53
C ILE A 66 -2.68 27.37 -10.79
N ILE A 67 -3.33 28.00 -11.77
CA ILE A 67 -2.75 28.34 -13.08
C ILE A 67 -1.89 29.61 -13.00
N LEU A 68 -2.32 30.62 -12.23
CA LEU A 68 -1.60 31.90 -12.11
C LEU A 68 -0.66 31.97 -10.90
N ARG A 69 -0.36 30.83 -10.26
CA ARG A 69 0.60 30.81 -9.15
C ARG A 69 1.99 31.22 -9.67
N ARG A 70 2.35 32.47 -9.40
CA ARG A 70 3.71 32.96 -9.62
C ARG A 70 4.64 32.17 -8.71
N LYS A 71 5.50 31.32 -9.30
CA LYS A 71 6.55 30.61 -8.56
C LYS A 71 7.34 31.61 -7.73
N SER A 72 7.48 31.35 -6.44
CA SER A 72 8.26 32.20 -5.54
C SER A 72 9.73 32.22 -5.98
N GLU A 73 10.49 33.24 -5.59
CA GLU A 73 11.94 33.33 -5.81
C GLU A 73 12.68 32.04 -5.37
N TYR A 74 12.22 31.45 -4.26
CA TYR A 74 12.76 30.21 -3.71
C TYR A 74 12.52 29.00 -4.63
N GLU A 75 11.39 28.95 -5.33
CA GLU A 75 11.08 27.85 -6.25
C GLU A 75 11.88 27.92 -7.56
N LYS A 76 12.23 29.14 -8.01
CA LYS A 76 12.98 29.39 -9.24
C LYS A 76 14.47 29.04 -9.12
N LYS A 77 15.04 29.12 -7.91
CA LYS A 77 16.46 28.84 -7.68
C LYS A 77 16.75 27.33 -7.76
N GLU A 78 17.80 26.99 -8.49
CA GLU A 78 18.33 25.63 -8.64
C GLU A 78 19.31 25.36 -7.49
N TYR A 79 18.78 24.90 -6.36
CA TYR A 79 19.58 24.56 -5.19
C TYR A 79 20.23 23.18 -5.34
N GLN A 80 21.48 23.04 -4.88
CA GLN A 80 22.16 21.73 -4.83
C GLN A 80 21.41 20.73 -3.93
N SER A 81 20.69 21.20 -2.92
CA SER A 81 19.79 20.36 -2.11
C SER A 81 18.66 19.69 -2.90
N LYS A 82 18.30 20.20 -4.11
CA LYS A 82 17.39 19.51 -5.04
C LYS A 82 18.10 18.43 -5.87
N LYS A 83 19.42 18.49 -6.00
CA LYS A 83 20.26 17.50 -6.71
C LYS A 83 20.81 16.43 -5.77
N ASP A 84 21.08 16.79 -4.52
CA ASP A 84 21.64 15.89 -3.52
C ASP A 84 20.50 15.05 -2.91
N ARG A 85 20.30 13.86 -3.49
CA ARG A 85 19.46 12.79 -2.92
C ARG A 85 20.11 12.14 -1.69
N ASP A 86 21.19 12.71 -1.16
CA ASP A 86 21.93 12.17 -0.04
C ASP A 86 21.06 12.04 1.22
N TYR A 87 20.02 12.87 1.34
CA TYR A 87 19.01 12.72 2.38
C TYR A 87 18.21 11.40 2.27
N GLU A 88 17.85 10.98 1.05
CA GLU A 88 17.17 9.69 0.84
C GLU A 88 18.11 8.49 1.03
N LYS A 89 19.43 8.69 0.85
CA LYS A 89 20.43 7.63 0.99
C LYS A 89 20.53 7.12 2.43
N TYR A 90 20.44 8.01 3.43
CA TYR A 90 20.63 7.66 4.85
C TYR A 90 19.33 7.54 5.67
N HIS A 91 18.17 7.89 5.09
CA HIS A 91 16.87 7.73 5.76
C HIS A 91 16.08 6.49 5.29
N SER A 92 16.68 5.62 4.47
CA SER A 92 16.04 4.39 3.97
C SER A 92 16.04 3.21 4.97
N GLU A 93 16.79 3.29 6.07
CA GLU A 93 16.89 2.22 7.07
C GLU A 93 16.18 2.54 8.41
N TRP A 94 15.92 3.82 8.71
CA TRP A 94 15.44 4.28 10.03
C TRP A 94 13.96 4.69 10.07
N THR A 95 13.15 4.20 9.13
CA THR A 95 11.68 4.36 9.14
C THR A 95 10.95 3.01 9.04
N GLY A 96 11.62 1.91 9.40
CA GLY A 96 11.02 0.58 9.49
C GLY A 96 10.07 0.37 10.69
N TYR A 97 9.95 1.36 11.58
CA TYR A 97 8.98 1.39 12.67
C TYR A 97 8.18 2.70 12.54
N ASP A 98 6.90 2.59 12.20
CA ASP A 98 5.82 3.57 12.44
C ASP A 98 5.37 4.61 11.38
N GLU A 99 5.66 4.49 10.07
CA GLU A 99 4.94 5.34 9.10
C GLU A 99 4.38 4.58 7.88
N ASP A 100 3.12 4.11 8.00
CA ASP A 100 2.22 3.85 6.87
C ASP A 100 0.73 4.00 7.30
N PHE A 101 0.34 5.19 7.78
CA PHE A 101 -1.06 5.51 8.10
C PHE A 101 -1.89 5.99 6.88
N PHE A 102 -1.27 6.36 5.75
CA PHE A 102 -2.00 6.79 4.55
C PHE A 102 -1.42 6.25 3.24
N GLY A 103 -1.78 5.00 2.92
CA GLY A 103 -2.05 4.46 1.59
C GLY A 103 -1.18 4.88 0.39
N ALA A 104 -0.47 3.90 -0.18
CA ALA A 104 -0.57 3.48 -1.60
C ALA A 104 0.79 3.17 -2.26
N LYS A 105 1.26 1.94 -2.07
CA LYS A 105 1.65 0.96 -3.11
C LYS A 105 2.11 -0.27 -2.35
N LYS A 106 1.52 -1.46 -2.57
CA LYS A 106 2.12 -2.69 -2.03
C LYS A 106 3.47 -2.87 -2.71
N SER A 107 4.50 -2.45 -1.99
CA SER A 107 5.89 -2.49 -2.39
C SER A 107 6.33 -3.95 -2.59
N LYS A 108 7.50 -4.16 -3.20
CA LYS A 108 8.04 -5.51 -3.40
C LYS A 108 8.19 -6.22 -2.05
N GLU A 109 8.54 -5.45 -1.02
CA GLU A 109 8.63 -5.88 0.37
C GLU A 109 7.26 -6.28 0.93
N ALA A 110 6.16 -5.61 0.57
CA ALA A 110 4.82 -6.03 1.02
C ALA A 110 4.35 -7.36 0.41
N LYS A 111 4.79 -7.67 -0.82
CA LYS A 111 4.54 -8.97 -1.45
C LYS A 111 5.44 -10.05 -0.87
N GLU A 112 6.70 -9.73 -0.58
CA GLU A 112 7.64 -10.63 0.10
C GLU A 112 7.20 -10.90 1.54
N PHE A 113 6.76 -9.89 2.28
CA PHE A 113 6.18 -10.02 3.62
C PHE A 113 4.90 -10.87 3.60
N GLN A 114 4.01 -10.64 2.64
CA GLN A 114 2.82 -11.48 2.46
C GLN A 114 3.21 -12.93 2.09
N LYS A 115 4.26 -13.13 1.30
CA LYS A 115 4.80 -14.45 0.97
C LYS A 115 5.47 -15.12 2.17
N MET A 116 6.20 -14.38 3.00
CA MET A 116 6.80 -14.87 4.26
C MET A 116 5.74 -15.22 5.30
N MET A 117 4.66 -14.44 5.38
CA MET A 117 3.49 -14.74 6.19
C MET A 117 2.74 -15.98 5.68
N HIS A 118 2.74 -16.21 4.36
CA HIS A 118 2.08 -17.37 3.77
C HIS A 118 2.92 -18.66 3.81
N ASP A 119 4.25 -18.54 3.70
CA ASP A 119 5.24 -19.62 3.86
C ASP A 119 5.52 -19.96 5.34
N SER A 120 4.78 -19.36 6.29
CA SER A 120 4.96 -19.57 7.73
C SER A 120 4.49 -20.95 8.19
N ALA A 121 5.23 -21.98 7.78
CA ALA A 121 5.64 -22.99 8.75
C ALA A 121 6.48 -22.24 9.80
N LEU A 122 5.83 -21.75 10.86
CA LEU A 122 6.50 -21.15 12.02
C LEU A 122 7.72 -22.04 12.36
N PRO A 123 8.96 -21.51 12.27
CA PRO A 123 10.14 -22.30 12.56
C PRO A 123 10.00 -22.84 13.98
N ASN A 124 10.27 -24.13 14.15
CA ASN A 124 10.24 -24.74 15.47
C ASN A 124 11.48 -24.26 16.25
N TYR A 125 11.34 -23.20 17.05
CA TYR A 125 12.43 -22.60 17.81
C TYR A 125 12.98 -23.55 18.88
N TYR A 126 12.15 -24.46 19.40
CA TYR A 126 12.61 -25.53 20.29
C TYR A 126 13.54 -26.51 19.55
N ALA A 127 13.22 -26.86 18.30
CA ALA A 127 14.10 -27.69 17.47
C ALA A 127 15.41 -26.97 17.11
N VAL A 128 15.37 -25.66 16.84
CA VAL A 128 16.57 -24.85 16.53
C VAL A 128 17.52 -24.78 17.73
N LEU A 129 17.02 -24.68 18.96
CA LEU A 129 17.83 -24.68 20.18
C LEU A 129 18.14 -26.09 20.72
N GLU A 130 17.66 -27.14 20.06
CA GLU A 130 17.75 -28.53 20.53
C GLU A 130 17.20 -28.70 21.96
N THR A 131 16.06 -28.05 22.25
CA THR A 131 15.36 -28.09 23.52
C THR A 131 13.97 -28.70 23.38
N THR A 132 13.40 -29.12 24.51
CA THR A 132 12.01 -29.59 24.60
C THR A 132 11.08 -28.43 24.95
N ILE A 133 9.77 -28.59 24.71
CA ILE A 133 8.75 -27.58 25.07
C ILE A 133 8.70 -27.36 26.59
N ASP A 134 9.05 -28.37 27.38
CA ASP A 134 9.11 -28.30 28.85
C ASP A 134 10.42 -27.74 29.40
N ALA A 135 11.35 -27.32 28.52
CA ALA A 135 12.66 -26.83 28.96
C ALA A 135 12.53 -25.57 29.83
N THR A 136 13.34 -25.55 30.89
CA THR A 136 13.43 -24.41 31.81
C THR A 136 14.17 -23.24 31.17
N PRO A 137 13.95 -21.99 31.61
CA PRO A 137 14.67 -20.82 31.09
C PRO A 137 16.20 -20.95 31.22
N GLU A 138 16.67 -21.63 32.28
CA GLU A 138 18.10 -21.88 32.51
C GLU A 138 18.69 -22.84 31.48
N GLU A 139 17.97 -23.90 31.12
CA GLU A 139 18.37 -24.85 30.08
C GLU A 139 18.41 -24.19 28.70
N ILE A 140 17.41 -23.39 28.37
CA ILE A 140 17.35 -22.62 27.11
C ILE A 140 18.58 -21.69 27.01
N LYS A 141 18.91 -20.98 28.09
CA LYS A 141 20.08 -20.11 28.16
C LYS A 141 21.39 -20.88 28.08
N ALA A 142 21.49 -22.05 28.69
CA ALA A 142 22.67 -22.92 28.61
C ALA A 142 22.89 -23.43 27.19
N LYS A 143 21.83 -23.91 26.52
CA LYS A 143 21.87 -24.40 25.14
C LYS A 143 22.22 -23.31 24.14
N PHE A 144 21.60 -22.13 24.26
CA PHE A 144 21.94 -20.96 23.46
C PHE A 144 23.44 -20.63 23.54
N ARG A 145 24.00 -20.53 24.75
CA ARG A 145 25.43 -20.21 24.94
C ARG A 145 26.35 -21.23 24.28
N ARG A 146 26.01 -22.53 24.34
CA ARG A 146 26.77 -23.60 23.69
C ARG A 146 26.73 -23.44 22.17
N LEU A 147 25.54 -23.36 21.59
CA LEU A 147 25.32 -23.26 20.15
C LEU A 147 25.87 -21.96 19.55
N ALA A 148 25.76 -20.85 20.26
CA ALA A 148 26.31 -19.55 19.88
C ALA A 148 27.85 -19.59 19.77
N LYS A 149 28.52 -20.28 20.70
CA LYS A 149 29.99 -20.44 20.67
C LYS A 149 30.45 -21.37 19.56
N GLU A 150 29.65 -22.37 19.22
CA GLU A 150 29.95 -23.32 18.15
C GLU A 150 29.75 -22.71 16.76
N ASN A 151 28.70 -21.91 16.56
CA ASN A 151 28.35 -21.29 15.28
C ASN A 151 28.80 -19.82 15.16
N HIS A 152 29.66 -19.34 16.07
CA HIS A 152 30.12 -17.95 16.05
C HIS A 152 30.89 -17.64 14.75
N PRO A 153 30.59 -16.54 14.04
CA PRO A 153 31.21 -16.24 12.74
C PRO A 153 32.72 -16.03 12.81
N ASP A 154 33.26 -15.70 13.99
CA ASP A 154 34.71 -15.61 14.23
C ASP A 154 35.41 -16.98 14.22
N LYS A 155 34.70 -18.05 14.63
CA LYS A 155 35.26 -19.40 14.75
C LYS A 155 35.04 -20.23 13.48
N SER A 156 33.94 -20.01 12.78
CA SER A 156 33.57 -20.68 11.53
C SER A 156 33.24 -19.63 10.48
N LYS A 157 34.13 -19.46 9.50
CA LYS A 157 33.99 -18.50 8.39
C LYS A 157 33.04 -18.96 7.28
N ASP A 158 32.18 -19.94 7.57
CA ASP A 158 31.23 -20.49 6.61
C ASP A 158 29.93 -19.68 6.62
N GLU A 159 29.39 -19.34 5.45
CA GLU A 159 28.10 -18.63 5.32
C GLU A 159 26.96 -19.36 6.04
N LYS A 160 26.99 -20.70 6.03
CA LYS A 160 26.03 -21.55 6.74
C LYS A 160 26.08 -21.39 8.26
N SER A 161 27.23 -21.05 8.83
CA SER A 161 27.37 -20.80 10.25
C SER A 161 26.71 -19.48 10.65
N THR A 162 26.83 -18.46 9.80
CA THR A 162 26.20 -17.16 9.99
C THR A 162 24.68 -17.27 9.95
N GLU A 163 24.13 -18.03 8.99
CA GLU A 163 22.69 -18.29 8.89
C GLU A 163 22.15 -19.02 10.14
N LYS A 164 22.81 -20.11 10.54
CA LYS A 164 22.43 -20.87 11.75
C LYS A 164 22.52 -20.02 13.02
N PHE A 165 23.57 -19.20 13.15
CA PHE A 165 23.71 -18.30 14.29
C PHE A 165 22.57 -17.28 14.37
N ALA A 166 22.14 -16.74 13.23
CA ALA A 166 20.99 -15.85 13.17
C ALA A 166 19.69 -16.56 13.58
N GLU A 167 19.49 -17.82 13.16
CA GLU A 167 18.35 -18.64 13.59
C GLU A 167 18.36 -18.94 15.09
N ILE A 168 19.51 -19.33 15.64
CA ILE A 168 19.70 -19.59 17.08
C ILE A 168 19.40 -18.34 17.92
N THR A 169 19.87 -17.17 17.45
CA THR A 169 19.64 -15.89 18.14
C THR A 169 18.15 -15.53 18.17
N LYS A 170 17.47 -15.63 17.02
CA LYS A 170 16.02 -15.40 16.94
C LYS A 170 15.23 -16.36 17.83
N ALA A 171 15.60 -17.64 17.84
CA ALA A 171 14.96 -18.64 18.69
C ALA A 171 15.10 -18.28 20.18
N TYR A 172 16.28 -17.83 20.60
CA TYR A 172 16.50 -17.41 21.98
C TYR A 172 15.74 -16.13 22.34
N GLU A 173 15.68 -15.13 21.46
CA GLU A 173 14.91 -13.90 21.69
C GLU A 173 13.44 -14.20 22.00
N VAL A 174 12.81 -15.08 21.22
CA VAL A 174 11.41 -15.48 21.41
C VAL A 174 11.21 -16.34 22.67
N LEU A 175 12.11 -17.29 22.93
CA LEU A 175 11.95 -18.26 24.02
C LEU A 175 12.49 -17.80 25.39
N SER A 176 13.31 -16.74 25.43
CA SER A 176 13.96 -16.27 26.65
C SER A 176 13.03 -15.53 27.61
N ASN A 177 12.06 -14.78 27.08
CA ASN A 177 11.05 -14.09 27.87
C ASN A 177 9.77 -14.94 27.95
N GLU A 178 9.20 -15.06 29.14
CA GLU A 178 7.99 -15.83 29.39
C GLU A 178 6.78 -15.30 28.60
N GLU A 179 6.65 -13.98 28.43
CA GLU A 179 5.54 -13.37 27.69
C GLU A 179 5.61 -13.74 26.21
N THR A 180 6.76 -13.54 25.59
CA THR A 180 7.00 -13.86 24.17
C THR A 180 6.93 -15.36 23.91
N ARG A 181 7.38 -16.19 24.85
CA ARG A 181 7.26 -17.66 24.77
C ARG A 181 5.79 -18.10 24.79
N LYS A 182 4.96 -17.52 25.66
CA LYS A 182 3.52 -17.83 25.73
C LYS A 182 2.80 -17.47 24.43
N GLU A 183 3.11 -16.31 23.85
CA GLU A 183 2.56 -15.90 22.57
C GLU A 183 2.99 -16.84 21.45
N TYR A 184 4.28 -17.16 21.38
CA TYR A 184 4.81 -18.13 20.43
C TYR A 184 4.12 -19.48 20.54
N ASP A 185 4.00 -20.03 21.76
CA ASP A 185 3.35 -21.32 21.99
C ASP A 185 1.87 -21.30 21.56
N LYS A 186 1.17 -20.17 21.74
CA LYS A 186 -0.22 -19.99 21.28
C LYS A 186 -0.30 -20.01 19.75
N TYR A 187 0.56 -19.28 19.06
CA TYR A 187 0.60 -19.25 17.59
C TYR A 187 1.06 -20.57 16.98
N TYR A 188 2.05 -21.22 17.60
CA TYR A 188 2.59 -22.51 17.19
C TYR A 188 1.51 -23.60 17.26
N LYS A 189 0.77 -23.68 18.38
CA LYS A 189 -0.37 -24.61 18.52
C LYS A 189 -1.48 -24.31 17.51
N ALA A 190 -1.80 -23.04 17.26
CA ALA A 190 -2.84 -22.66 16.30
C ALA A 190 -2.47 -23.02 14.85
N SER A 191 -1.18 -22.98 14.50
CA SER A 191 -0.71 -23.23 13.13
C SER A 191 -0.45 -24.71 12.82
N PHE A 192 -0.05 -25.51 13.81
CA PHE A 192 0.30 -26.93 13.62
C PHE A 192 -0.65 -27.92 14.33
N GLY A 193 -1.60 -27.43 15.12
CA GLY A 193 -2.53 -28.24 15.92
C GLY A 193 -3.93 -28.38 15.34
N GLY A 194 -4.06 -28.46 14.00
CA GLY A 194 -5.30 -28.75 13.28
C GLY A 194 -5.37 -30.18 12.76
#